data_AF-A0A2V9TPK4-F1
#
_entry.id   AF-A0A2V9TPK4-F1
#
_cell.length_a   1.000
_cell.length_b   1.000
_cell.length_c   1.000
_cell.angle_alpha   90.00
_cell.angle_beta   90.00
_cell.angle_gamma   90.00
#
_symmetry.space_group_name_H-M   'P 1'
#
loop_
_entity.id
_entity.type
_entity.pdbx_description
1 polymer ?
#
loop_
_entity_poly.entity_id
_entity_poly.type
_entity_poly.pdbx_seq_one_letter_code
_entity_poly.pdbx_strand_id
1 'polypeptide(L)'
;DRIRNELVFTDFNPAGGKTVQLLRLGADPGASPEWDLSPDGVTVAIVNLDDAKDRIRLVQLDSKATRSISLGHAKTLSGISWSADGKTWFVTSSSVRGASILNVQSNGTSLELWATSNLVDTPLTSPDDGNLAFTIVTRNSNAWLIENF
;
A
#
# COMPACT_ATOMS: atom_id res chain seq x y z
N ASP A 1 -15.39 -0.09 -3.42
CA ASP A 1 -16.27 0.04 -4.59
C ASP A 1 -15.56 0.89 -5.64
N ARG A 2 -14.98 0.23 -6.66
CA ARG A 2 -14.23 0.93 -7.74
C ARG A 2 -15.12 1.80 -8.63
N ILE A 3 -16.44 1.56 -8.62
CA ILE A 3 -17.40 2.37 -9.39
C ILE A 3 -17.71 3.67 -8.63
N ARG A 4 -17.72 3.63 -7.30
CA ARG A 4 -18.00 4.78 -6.44
C ARG A 4 -16.77 5.54 -5.96
N ASN A 5 -15.56 5.08 -6.33
CA ASN A 5 -14.28 5.56 -5.77
C ASN A 5 -14.31 5.54 -4.24
N GLU A 6 -14.62 4.37 -3.66
CA GLU A 6 -14.66 4.22 -2.21
C GLU A 6 -13.89 2.98 -1.76
N LEU A 7 -13.26 3.07 -0.60
CA LEU A 7 -12.69 1.94 0.13
C LEU A 7 -13.62 1.60 1.31
N VAL A 8 -14.11 0.36 1.34
CA VAL A 8 -15.07 -0.11 2.35
C VAL A 8 -14.47 -1.30 3.07
N PHE A 9 -14.41 -1.20 4.41
CA PHE A 9 -13.94 -2.26 5.29
C PHE A 9 -15.11 -2.86 6.03
N THR A 10 -15.19 -4.18 6.00
CA THR A 10 -16.30 -4.96 6.56
C THR A 10 -15.72 -6.11 7.36
N ASP A 11 -16.14 -6.23 8.62
CA ASP A 11 -15.88 -7.41 9.43
C ASP A 11 -16.78 -8.55 8.95
N PHE A 12 -16.22 -9.76 8.88
CA PHE A 12 -16.93 -10.95 8.42
C PHE A 12 -16.74 -12.10 9.40
N ASN A 13 -17.84 -12.61 9.93
CA ASN A 13 -17.84 -13.82 10.74
C ASN A 13 -18.07 -15.05 9.84
N PRO A 14 -17.04 -15.90 9.59
CA PRO A 14 -17.16 -17.03 8.67
C PRO A 14 -18.09 -18.14 9.18
N ALA A 15 -18.29 -18.27 10.49
CA ALA A 15 -19.13 -19.32 11.06
C ALA A 15 -20.62 -19.06 10.86
N GLY A 16 -21.03 -17.79 10.73
CA GLY A 16 -22.44 -17.39 10.64
C GLY A 16 -22.81 -16.55 9.42
N GLY A 17 -21.83 -16.19 8.58
CA GLY A 17 -22.05 -15.35 7.40
C GLY A 17 -22.48 -13.91 7.69
N LYS A 18 -22.39 -13.47 8.96
CA LYS A 18 -22.76 -12.10 9.35
C LYS A 18 -21.64 -11.13 8.99
N THR A 19 -22.02 -9.98 8.46
CA THR A 19 -21.11 -8.90 8.07
C THR A 19 -21.47 -7.60 8.79
N VAL A 20 -20.46 -6.86 9.24
CA VAL A 20 -20.65 -5.51 9.79
C VAL A 20 -19.71 -4.55 9.07
N GLN A 21 -20.27 -3.52 8.43
CA GLN A 21 -19.44 -2.48 7.82
C GLN A 21 -18.75 -1.68 8.94
N LEU A 22 -17.42 -1.72 8.95
CA LEU A 22 -16.62 -0.95 9.89
C LEU A 22 -16.43 0.45 9.33
N LEU A 23 -15.77 0.59 8.19
CA LEU A 23 -15.30 1.89 7.68
C LEU A 23 -15.66 2.07 6.21
N ARG A 24 -15.98 3.31 5.82
CA ARG A 24 -16.14 3.72 4.42
C ARG A 24 -15.37 5.02 4.21
N LEU A 25 -14.45 5.02 3.26
CA LEU A 25 -13.64 6.17 2.89
C LEU A 25 -13.86 6.48 1.40
N GLY A 26 -14.00 7.75 1.07
CA GLY A 26 -13.87 8.20 -0.31
C GLY A 26 -12.41 8.16 -0.76
N ALA A 27 -12.21 7.83 -2.03
CA ALA A 27 -10.95 7.92 -2.74
C ALA A 27 -11.11 8.91 -3.90
N ASP A 28 -10.04 9.61 -4.24
CA ASP A 28 -10.08 10.55 -5.38
C ASP A 28 -10.20 9.79 -6.71
N PRO A 29 -10.84 10.37 -7.74
CA PRO A 29 -10.88 9.76 -9.07
C PRO A 29 -9.48 9.44 -9.60
N GLY A 30 -9.26 8.19 -10.03
CA GLY A 30 -7.95 7.73 -10.52
C GLY A 30 -6.96 7.33 -9.42
N ALA A 31 -7.32 7.47 -8.14
CA ALA A 31 -6.59 6.88 -7.04
C ALA A 31 -6.62 5.34 -7.13
N SER A 32 -5.54 4.69 -6.69
CA SER A 32 -5.45 3.22 -6.59
C SER A 32 -4.99 2.90 -5.17
N PRO A 33 -5.91 2.96 -4.19
CA PRO A 33 -5.55 2.80 -2.80
C PRO A 33 -5.10 1.37 -2.52
N GLU A 34 -3.93 1.26 -1.89
CA GLU A 34 -3.43 0.02 -1.29
C GLU A 34 -3.50 0.16 0.22
N TRP A 35 -3.74 -0.94 0.92
CA TRP A 35 -3.94 -0.93 2.35
C TRP A 35 -3.46 -2.21 3.03
N ASP A 36 -3.21 -2.11 4.33
CA ASP A 36 -2.98 -3.26 5.20
C ASP A 36 -3.54 -2.99 6.61
N LEU A 37 -3.94 -4.05 7.31
CA LEU A 37 -4.49 -4.01 8.66
C LEU A 37 -3.38 -4.25 9.68
N SER A 38 -3.34 -3.48 10.75
CA SER A 38 -2.36 -3.68 11.81
C SER A 38 -2.49 -5.09 12.42
N PRO A 39 -1.39 -5.68 12.93
CA PRO A 39 -1.43 -7.02 13.52
C PRO A 39 -2.44 -7.20 14.67
N ASP A 40 -2.76 -6.11 15.39
CA ASP A 40 -3.78 -6.09 16.44
C ASP A 40 -5.23 -5.98 15.92
N GLY A 41 -5.42 -5.77 14.61
CA GLY A 41 -6.72 -5.67 13.95
C GLY A 41 -7.44 -4.33 14.13
N VAL A 42 -6.79 -3.29 14.68
CA VAL A 42 -7.48 -2.05 15.10
C VAL A 42 -7.26 -0.87 14.14
N THR A 43 -6.17 -0.87 13.37
CA THR A 43 -5.77 0.26 12.51
C THR A 43 -5.54 -0.18 11.08
N VAL A 44 -6.18 0.51 10.13
CA VAL A 44 -5.85 0.35 8.71
C VAL A 44 -4.78 1.39 8.32
N ALA A 45 -3.73 0.94 7.65
CA ALA A 45 -2.79 1.81 6.94
C ALA A 45 -3.13 1.83 5.46
N ILE A 46 -3.17 3.02 4.85
CA ILE A 46 -3.62 3.24 3.48
C ILE A 46 -2.66 4.19 2.77
N VAL A 47 -2.31 3.88 1.53
CA VAL A 47 -1.55 4.76 0.63
C VAL A 47 -2.34 5.02 -0.64
N ASN A 48 -2.00 6.09 -1.37
CA ASN A 48 -2.63 6.44 -2.66
C ASN A 48 -4.17 6.50 -2.60
N LEU A 49 -4.72 7.02 -1.50
CA LEU A 49 -6.16 7.22 -1.31
C LEU A 49 -6.67 8.50 -1.99
N ASP A 50 -5.82 9.53 -1.99
CA ASP A 50 -6.12 10.88 -2.44
C ASP A 50 -4.90 11.48 -3.18
N ASP A 51 -4.98 12.75 -3.56
CA ASP A 51 -3.90 13.46 -4.26
C ASP A 51 -2.58 13.58 -3.46
N ALA A 52 -2.58 13.37 -2.13
CA ALA A 52 -1.37 13.36 -1.32
C ALA A 52 -0.64 12.01 -1.44
N LYS A 53 0.02 11.81 -2.58
CA LYS A 53 0.69 10.55 -2.97
C LYS A 53 1.88 10.13 -2.11
N ASP A 54 2.37 11.01 -1.24
CA ASP A 54 3.53 10.80 -0.37
C ASP A 54 3.15 10.47 1.08
N ARG A 55 1.89 10.10 1.34
CA ARG A 55 1.36 9.90 2.69
C ARG A 55 0.87 8.49 2.95
N ILE A 56 1.16 8.02 4.16
CA ILE A 56 0.48 6.90 4.78
C ILE A 56 -0.64 7.47 5.65
N ARG A 57 -1.88 7.08 5.38
CA ARG A 57 -3.04 7.41 6.21
C ARG A 57 -3.34 6.25 7.13
N LEU A 58 -3.43 6.53 8.42
CA LEU A 58 -3.79 5.58 9.46
C LEU A 58 -5.18 5.89 9.95
N VAL A 59 -6.08 4.90 9.91
CA VAL A 59 -7.47 5.04 10.36
C VAL A 59 -7.79 3.95 11.38
N GLN A 60 -8.17 4.38 12.58
CA GLN A 60 -8.65 3.50 13.63
C GLN A 60 -10.06 3.02 13.31
N LEU A 61 -10.28 1.70 13.35
CA LEU A 61 -11.53 1.09 12.92
C LEU A 61 -12.70 1.40 13.87
N ASP A 62 -12.49 1.55 15.18
CA ASP A 62 -13.59 1.84 16.10
C ASP A 62 -13.90 3.34 16.14
N SER A 63 -12.91 4.14 16.52
CA SER A 63 -13.07 5.58 16.76
C SER A 63 -13.13 6.42 15.50
N LYS A 64 -12.73 5.87 14.35
CA LYS A 64 -12.51 6.59 13.07
C LYS A 64 -11.43 7.66 13.15
N ALA A 65 -10.68 7.70 14.24
CA ALA A 65 -9.57 8.63 14.40
C ALA A 65 -8.57 8.42 13.26
N THR A 66 -8.20 9.51 12.60
CA THR A 66 -7.32 9.50 11.44
C THR A 66 -6.08 10.32 11.73
N ARG A 67 -4.92 9.80 11.34
CA ARG A 67 -3.67 10.59 11.26
C ARG A 67 -2.90 10.23 10.00
N SER A 68 -1.98 11.08 9.59
CA SER A 68 -1.15 10.83 8.40
C SER A 68 0.33 10.98 8.73
N ILE A 69 1.14 10.18 8.06
CA ILE A 69 2.60 10.22 8.08
C ILE A 69 3.04 10.64 6.67
N SER A 70 3.77 11.75 6.56
CA SER A 70 4.25 12.29 5.28
C SER A 70 5.71 11.90 5.07
N LEU A 71 6.06 11.41 3.88
CA LEU A 71 7.43 11.01 3.53
C LEU A 71 8.19 12.03 2.67
N GLY A 72 7.52 13.11 2.26
CA GLY A 72 8.12 14.16 1.44
C GLY A 72 7.94 13.90 -0.05
N HIS A 73 7.77 15.00 -0.78
CA HIS A 73 6.98 15.10 -2.02
C HIS A 73 7.58 14.48 -3.29
N ALA A 74 8.58 13.59 -3.20
CA ALA A 74 9.33 13.11 -4.36
C ALA A 74 8.90 11.73 -4.88
N LYS A 75 8.04 11.00 -4.17
CA LYS A 75 7.66 9.62 -4.53
C LYS A 75 6.17 9.38 -4.32
N THR A 76 5.57 8.59 -5.21
CA THR A 76 4.21 8.07 -5.04
C THR A 76 4.29 6.76 -4.27
N LEU A 77 3.59 6.64 -3.15
CA LEU A 77 3.47 5.39 -2.41
C LEU A 77 2.42 4.52 -3.11
N SER A 78 2.78 3.28 -3.41
CA SER A 78 2.01 2.39 -4.29
C SER A 78 1.79 0.99 -3.74
N GLY A 79 2.27 0.72 -2.52
CA GLY A 79 2.04 -0.52 -1.79
C GLY A 79 2.45 -0.35 -0.34
N ILE A 80 1.79 -1.05 0.58
CA ILE A 80 2.05 -0.96 2.01
C ILE A 80 1.80 -2.29 2.72
N SER A 81 2.66 -2.63 3.67
CA SER A 81 2.40 -3.66 4.69
C SER A 81 2.87 -3.20 6.07
N TRP A 82 2.20 -3.67 7.11
CA TRP A 82 2.68 -3.52 8.48
C TRP A 82 3.87 -4.43 8.75
N SER A 83 4.79 -3.98 9.60
CA SER A 83 5.71 -4.92 10.25
C SER A 83 4.95 -5.86 11.19
N ALA A 84 5.47 -7.07 11.40
CA ALA A 84 4.83 -8.06 12.28
C ALA A 84 4.66 -7.56 13.72
N ASP A 85 5.56 -6.69 14.19
CA ASP A 85 5.48 -6.04 15.50
C ASP A 85 4.52 -4.82 15.56
N GLY A 86 3.93 -4.43 14.43
CA GLY A 86 2.97 -3.32 14.33
C GLY A 86 3.56 -1.92 14.54
N LYS A 87 4.88 -1.74 14.53
CA LYS A 87 5.52 -0.43 14.83
C LYS A 87 5.94 0.38 13.61
N THR A 88 6.14 -0.29 12.47
CA THR A 88 6.63 0.31 11.23
C THR A 88 5.83 -0.20 10.03
N TRP A 89 6.11 0.37 8.86
CA TRP A 89 5.53 -0.07 7.60
C TRP A 89 6.62 -0.35 6.57
N PHE A 90 6.44 -1.39 5.77
CA PHE A 90 7.16 -1.54 4.52
C PHE A 90 6.33 -0.93 3.40
N VAL A 91 6.94 -0.06 2.61
CA VAL A 91 6.22 0.75 1.62
C VAL A 91 6.94 0.66 0.29
N THR A 92 6.19 0.34 -0.76
CA THR A 92 6.65 0.52 -2.13
C THR A 92 6.46 1.98 -2.51
N SER A 93 7.54 2.60 -2.95
CA SER A 93 7.56 3.96 -3.47
C SER A 93 7.96 3.91 -4.94
N SER A 94 7.27 4.67 -5.78
CA SER A 94 7.50 4.73 -7.23
C SER A 94 7.78 6.16 -7.68
N SER A 95 8.67 6.28 -8.67
CA SER A 95 9.04 7.53 -9.32
C SER A 95 9.36 7.28 -10.80
N VAL A 96 9.59 8.35 -11.56
CA VAL A 96 10.08 8.25 -12.94
C VAL A 96 11.44 7.56 -13.07
N ARG A 97 12.19 7.42 -11.97
CA ARG A 97 13.52 6.78 -11.95
C ARG A 97 13.48 5.30 -11.56
N GLY A 98 12.30 4.78 -11.20
CA GLY A 98 12.13 3.41 -10.71
C GLY A 98 11.36 3.35 -9.40
N ALA A 99 11.47 2.22 -8.72
CA ALA A 99 10.79 1.94 -7.46
C ALA A 99 11.76 1.53 -6.35
N SER A 100 11.36 1.80 -5.11
CA SER A 100 12.10 1.42 -3.90
C SER A 100 11.17 0.81 -2.87
N ILE A 101 11.71 -0.12 -2.07
CA ILE A 101 11.09 -0.60 -0.83
C ILE A 101 11.70 0.18 0.33
N LEU A 102 10.83 0.81 1.12
CA LEU A 102 11.19 1.62 2.27
C LEU A 102 10.70 0.95 3.55
N ASN A 103 11.47 0.99 4.63
CA ASN A 103 10.93 0.82 5.98
C ASN A 103 10.65 2.22 6.57
N VAL A 104 9.42 2.44 7.02
CA VAL A 104 8.91 3.73 7.46
C VAL A 104 8.55 3.66 8.94
N GLN A 105 9.08 4.60 9.72
CA GLN A 105 8.77 4.76 11.13
C GLN A 105 7.57 5.70 11.35
N SER A 106 6.98 5.62 12.54
CA SER A 106 5.80 6.39 12.94
C SER A 106 5.99 7.91 12.96
N ASN A 107 7.24 8.38 13.01
CA ASN A 107 7.63 9.79 12.93
C ASN A 107 7.88 10.28 11.48
N GLY A 108 7.75 9.41 10.48
CA GLY A 108 8.00 9.74 9.07
C GLY A 108 9.44 9.53 8.60
N THR A 109 10.36 9.17 9.49
CA THR A 109 11.71 8.74 9.09
C THR A 109 11.60 7.46 8.28
N SER A 110 12.32 7.38 7.17
CA SER A 110 12.35 6.18 6.32
C SER A 110 13.76 5.74 6.00
N LEU A 111 13.93 4.43 5.84
CA LEU A 111 15.15 3.77 5.38
C LEU A 111 14.86 3.07 4.06
N GLU A 112 15.63 3.35 3.02
CA GLU A 112 15.55 2.58 1.78
C GLU A 112 16.26 1.23 1.96
N LEU A 113 15.49 0.15 1.87
CA LEU A 113 16.00 -1.22 2.00
C LEU A 113 16.50 -1.77 0.67
N TRP A 114 15.82 -1.38 -0.41
CA TRP A 114 16.06 -1.91 -1.74
C TRP A 114 15.51 -0.98 -2.83
N ALA A 115 16.14 -0.97 -4.01
CA ALA A 115 15.74 -0.14 -5.14
C ALA A 115 15.97 -0.83 -6.49
N THR A 116 15.17 -0.44 -7.50
CA THR A 116 15.26 -0.95 -8.88
C THR A 116 14.70 0.05 -9.88
N SER A 117 15.04 -0.15 -11.16
CA SER A 117 14.42 0.57 -12.28
C SER A 117 13.07 -0.01 -12.70
N ASN A 118 12.72 -1.21 -12.25
CA ASN A 118 11.43 -1.85 -12.55
C ASN A 118 10.32 -1.40 -11.58
N LEU A 119 9.07 -1.76 -11.88
CA LEU A 119 8.00 -1.63 -10.89
C LEU A 119 8.13 -2.75 -9.86
N VAL A 120 7.68 -2.45 -8.64
CA VAL A 120 7.67 -3.37 -7.50
C VAL A 120 6.25 -3.37 -6.95
N ASP A 121 5.71 -4.54 -6.66
CA ASP A 121 4.36 -4.65 -6.09
C ASP A 121 4.39 -4.41 -4.56
N THR A 122 3.23 -4.54 -3.91
CA THR A 122 3.10 -4.44 -2.45
C THR A 122 3.97 -5.50 -1.76
N PRO A 123 4.85 -5.12 -0.82
CA PRO A 123 5.63 -6.07 -0.07
C PRO A 123 4.74 -6.79 0.95
N LEU A 124 5.10 -8.01 1.34
CA LEU A 124 4.39 -8.81 2.33
C LEU A 124 5.36 -9.26 3.42
N THR A 125 5.04 -8.94 4.66
CA THR A 125 5.88 -9.25 5.83
C THR A 125 5.56 -10.64 6.37
N SER A 126 6.60 -11.41 6.69
CA SER A 126 6.44 -12.70 7.36
C SER A 126 5.95 -12.52 8.80
N PRO A 127 4.96 -13.31 9.28
CA PRO A 127 4.47 -13.21 10.66
C PRO A 127 5.48 -13.61 11.74
N ASP A 128 6.46 -14.44 11.41
CA ASP A 128 7.47 -15.03 12.32
C ASP A 128 8.82 -14.28 12.32
N ASP A 129 8.78 -13.04 11.85
CA ASP A 129 9.83 -12.02 11.85
C ASP A 129 11.07 -12.28 10.97
N GLY A 130 11.41 -11.22 10.21
CA GLY A 130 12.71 -11.07 9.54
C GLY A 130 12.70 -11.16 8.02
N ASN A 131 11.62 -11.66 7.41
CA ASN A 131 11.53 -11.82 5.96
C ASN A 131 10.46 -10.92 5.34
N LEU A 132 10.78 -10.38 4.17
CA LEU A 132 9.89 -9.58 3.34
C LEU A 132 9.83 -10.21 1.95
N ALA A 133 8.64 -10.64 1.53
CA ALA A 133 8.38 -11.10 0.18
C ALA A 133 7.93 -9.93 -0.69
N PHE A 134 8.39 -9.85 -1.93
CA PHE A 134 7.93 -8.87 -2.91
C PHE A 134 8.19 -9.39 -4.32
N THR A 135 7.45 -8.83 -5.28
CA THR A 135 7.61 -9.14 -6.71
C THR A 135 8.06 -7.92 -7.47
N ILE A 136 8.84 -8.17 -8.53
CA ILE A 136 9.25 -7.15 -9.49
C ILE A 136 8.54 -7.41 -10.82
N VAL A 137 8.00 -6.36 -11.42
CA VAL A 137 7.35 -6.46 -12.73
C VAL A 137 8.37 -6.10 -13.79
N THR A 138 8.79 -7.10 -14.56
CA THR A 138 9.63 -6.89 -15.74
C THR A 138 8.74 -6.92 -16.98
N ARG A 139 8.91 -5.95 -17.87
CA ARG A 139 8.25 -5.92 -19.18
C ARG A 139 9.31 -6.02 -20.26
N ASN A 140 9.16 -7.00 -21.14
CA ASN A 140 9.94 -7.09 -22.36
C ASN A 140 9.03 -6.67 -23.53
N SER A 141 9.46 -5.67 -24.30
CA SER A 141 8.72 -5.16 -25.45
C SER A 141 9.66 -5.15 -26.64
N ASN A 142 9.26 -5.83 -27.69
CA ASN A 142 10.01 -5.94 -28.94
C ASN A 142 9.08 -5.61 -30.10
N ALA A 143 9.65 -5.15 -31.20
CA ALA A 143 8.97 -5.01 -32.47
C ALA A 143 9.80 -5.77 -33.52
N TRP A 144 9.11 -6.46 -34.42
CA TRP A 144 9.73 -7.15 -35.53
C TRP A 144 9.09 -6.67 -36.82
N LEU A 145 9.93 -6.43 -37.83
CA LEU A 145 9.47 -6.17 -39.18
C LEU A 145 9.35 -7.51 -39.91
N ILE A 146 8.24 -7.64 -40.59
CA ILE A 146 7.94 -8.69 -41.52
C ILE A 146 8.03 -7.95 -42.88
N GLU A 147 9.02 -8.30 -43.73
CA GLU A 147 9.14 -7.93 -45.16
C GLU A 147 8.87 -9.09 -46.15
N ASN A 148 8.25 -8.80 -47.30
CA ASN A 148 7.99 -9.72 -48.43
C ASN A 148 7.00 -10.90 -48.17
N PHE A 149 5.73 -10.59 -47.89
CA PHE A 149 4.57 -11.50 -47.84
C PHE A 149 3.47 -10.99 -48.76
#